data_AF-A0A954W8V1-F1
#
_entry.id   AF-A0A954W8V1-F1
#
_cell.length_a   1.000
_cell.length_b   1.000
_cell.length_c   1.000
_cell.angle_alpha   90.00
_cell.angle_beta   90.00
_cell.angle_gamma   90.00
#
_symmetry.space_group_name_H-M   'P 1'
#
loop_
_entity.id
_entity.type
_entity.pdbx_description
1 polymer ?
#
loop_
_entity_poly.entity_id
_entity_poly.type
_entity_poly.pdbx_seq_one_letter_code
_entity_poly.pdbx_strand_id
1 'polypeptide(L)'
;MFAYPWTTWFFGPWDLFIEHGHRLLGAAAGMVCIALVLATFVSDTRGWVRAFSVATLAMVIVQGTLGGMRVLLDARQVAMLHGITGPVFFAMATAMAVFTSPLWRQQRSVASDGVVMGRGILGAERLHRLGLLTVLFAYIQLVLGAQLRHVPVDASPSRFNVALMFHLGMAFVLAVHVLLLAIRVYRLPSPISALRRP
;
A
#
# COMPACT_ATOMS: atom_id res chain seq x y z
N MET A 1 -22.45 12.88 6.79
CA MET A 1 -21.38 12.28 5.96
C MET A 1 -21.83 12.03 4.54
N PHE A 2 -22.98 11.37 4.31
CA PHE A 2 -23.36 10.89 2.97
C PHE A 2 -24.18 11.84 2.12
N ALA A 3 -24.93 12.76 2.74
CA ALA A 3 -25.73 13.75 2.04
C ALA A 3 -25.14 15.14 2.32
N TYR A 4 -24.65 15.79 1.27
CA TYR A 4 -24.30 17.20 1.23
C TYR A 4 -25.05 17.81 0.03
N PRO A 5 -25.61 19.03 0.11
CA PRO A 5 -26.41 19.56 -0.99
C PRO A 5 -25.55 19.64 -2.27
N TRP A 6 -25.99 18.95 -3.34
CA TRP A 6 -25.18 18.75 -4.54
C TRP A 6 -24.75 20.07 -5.20
N THR A 7 -25.60 21.10 -5.14
CA THR A 7 -25.30 22.44 -5.62
C THR A 7 -24.13 23.06 -4.87
N THR A 8 -24.15 23.04 -3.54
CA THR A 8 -23.04 23.55 -2.71
C THR A 8 -21.79 22.68 -2.77
N TRP A 9 -21.93 21.39 -3.07
CA TRP A 9 -20.78 20.50 -3.19
C TRP A 9 -20.02 20.71 -4.51
N PHE A 10 -20.74 20.77 -5.65
CA PHE A 10 -20.12 20.92 -6.97
C PHE A 10 -19.77 22.36 -7.32
N PHE A 11 -20.53 23.34 -6.82
CA PHE A 11 -20.35 24.75 -7.15
C PHE A 11 -19.85 25.60 -5.96
N GLY A 12 -19.58 24.97 -4.81
CA GLY A 12 -18.96 25.62 -3.66
C GLY A 12 -17.44 25.73 -3.78
N PRO A 13 -16.76 26.08 -2.67
CA PRO A 13 -15.30 26.15 -2.64
C PRO A 13 -14.64 24.82 -3.02
N TRP A 14 -13.52 24.88 -3.76
CA TRP A 14 -12.80 23.69 -4.21
C TRP A 14 -12.37 22.77 -3.06
N ASP A 15 -11.93 23.35 -1.94
CA ASP A 15 -11.50 22.58 -0.76
C ASP A 15 -12.64 21.72 -0.18
N LEU A 16 -13.87 22.24 -0.19
CA LEU A 16 -15.06 21.51 0.25
C LEU A 16 -15.35 20.32 -0.66
N PHE A 17 -15.22 20.50 -1.97
CA PHE A 17 -15.42 19.42 -2.94
C PHE A 17 -14.45 18.27 -2.68
N ILE A 18 -13.16 18.58 -2.52
CA ILE A 18 -12.10 17.62 -2.27
C ILE A 18 -12.27 16.96 -0.90
N GLU A 19 -12.58 17.72 0.15
CA GLU A 19 -12.73 17.17 1.49
C GLU A 19 -13.92 16.21 1.59
N HIS A 20 -15.08 16.62 1.07
CA HIS A 20 -16.27 15.77 1.09
C HIS A 20 -16.11 14.54 0.19
N GLY A 21 -15.58 14.72 -1.02
CA GLY A 21 -15.29 13.63 -1.94
C GLY A 21 -14.34 12.60 -1.35
N HIS A 22 -13.28 13.05 -0.66
CA HIS A 22 -12.36 12.16 0.05
C HIS A 22 -13.06 11.35 1.15
N ARG A 23 -13.96 11.96 1.93
CA ARG A 23 -14.74 11.24 2.96
C ARG A 23 -15.65 10.17 2.32
N LEU A 24 -16.32 10.49 1.22
CA LEU A 24 -17.16 9.54 0.50
C LEU A 24 -16.35 8.37 -0.07
N LEU A 25 -15.19 8.64 -0.68
CA LEU A 25 -14.27 7.60 -1.15
C LEU A 25 -13.78 6.70 0.00
N GLY A 26 -13.51 7.28 1.19
CA GLY A 26 -13.18 6.52 2.39
C GLY A 26 -14.29 5.56 2.82
N ALA A 27 -15.54 6.01 2.82
CA ALA A 27 -16.68 5.15 3.11
C ALA A 27 -16.88 4.07 2.05
N ALA A 28 -16.75 4.41 0.76
CA ALA A 28 -16.81 3.45 -0.33
C ALA A 28 -15.74 2.36 -0.19
N ALA A 29 -14.49 2.74 0.12
CA ALA A 29 -13.42 1.80 0.39
C ALA A 29 -13.75 0.86 1.56
N GLY A 30 -14.33 1.37 2.64
CA GLY A 30 -14.82 0.57 3.77
C GLY A 30 -15.89 -0.45 3.36
N MET A 31 -16.91 -0.01 2.61
CA MET A 31 -17.97 -0.91 2.09
C MET A 31 -17.41 -1.99 1.17
N VAL A 32 -16.49 -1.63 0.27
CA VAL A 32 -15.80 -2.58 -0.61
C VAL A 32 -14.99 -3.60 0.22
N CYS A 33 -14.32 -3.18 1.30
CA CYS A 33 -13.60 -4.11 2.17
C CYS A 33 -14.54 -5.08 2.90
N ILE A 34 -15.71 -4.62 3.35
CA ILE A 34 -16.73 -5.50 3.94
C ILE A 34 -17.19 -6.52 2.91
N ALA A 35 -17.57 -6.08 1.71
CA ALA A 35 -17.97 -6.97 0.63
C ALA A 35 -16.85 -7.96 0.25
N LEU A 36 -15.59 -7.50 0.24
CA LEU A 36 -14.42 -8.34 -0.04
C LEU A 36 -14.24 -9.43 1.01
N VAL A 37 -14.39 -9.13 2.30
CA VAL A 37 -14.34 -10.13 3.37
C VAL A 37 -15.44 -11.17 3.16
N LEU A 38 -16.70 -10.75 2.97
CA LEU A 38 -17.82 -11.66 2.74
C LEU A 38 -17.58 -12.55 1.51
N ALA A 39 -17.20 -11.94 0.38
CA ALA A 39 -16.90 -12.66 -0.85
C ALA A 39 -15.73 -13.64 -0.68
N THR A 40 -14.68 -13.27 0.05
CA THR A 40 -13.52 -14.15 0.32
C THR A 40 -13.91 -15.34 1.18
N PHE A 41 -14.78 -15.15 2.18
CA PHE A 41 -15.25 -16.25 3.03
C PHE A 41 -16.15 -17.23 2.27
N VAL A 42 -16.92 -16.75 1.28
CA VAL A 42 -17.78 -17.59 0.43
C VAL A 42 -16.97 -18.30 -0.67
N SER A 43 -16.05 -17.60 -1.34
CA SER A 43 -15.42 -18.06 -2.59
C SER A 43 -13.99 -18.62 -2.44
N ASP A 44 -13.34 -18.41 -1.31
CA ASP A 44 -11.95 -18.81 -1.08
C ASP A 44 -11.83 -19.76 0.10
N THR A 45 -11.23 -20.92 -0.10
CA THR A 45 -11.02 -21.93 0.96
C THR A 45 -9.76 -21.67 1.79
N ARG A 46 -8.87 -20.77 1.34
CA ARG A 46 -7.56 -20.56 1.96
C ARG A 46 -7.69 -19.67 3.21
N GLY A 47 -7.46 -20.26 4.38
CA GLY A 47 -7.59 -19.57 5.68
C GLY A 47 -6.73 -18.30 5.81
N TRP A 48 -5.53 -18.29 5.25
CA TRP A 48 -4.66 -17.10 5.28
C TRP A 48 -5.19 -15.94 4.41
N VAL A 49 -5.87 -16.22 3.29
CA VAL A 49 -6.49 -15.17 2.45
C VAL A 49 -7.68 -14.58 3.17
N ARG A 50 -8.49 -15.43 3.82
CA ARG A 50 -9.59 -14.98 4.71
C ARG A 50 -9.06 -14.09 5.83
N ALA A 51 -8.04 -14.51 6.55
CA ALA A 51 -7.41 -13.72 7.61
C ALA A 51 -6.85 -12.38 7.08
N PHE A 52 -6.19 -12.39 5.92
CA PHE A 52 -5.65 -11.18 5.31
C PHE A 52 -6.76 -10.21 4.83
N SER A 53 -7.90 -10.73 4.37
CA SER A 53 -9.07 -9.89 4.04
C SER A 53 -9.63 -9.18 5.30
N VAL A 54 -9.70 -9.89 6.43
CA VAL A 54 -10.13 -9.31 7.72
C VAL A 54 -9.12 -8.27 8.21
N ALA A 55 -7.82 -8.55 8.10
CA ALA A 55 -6.78 -7.58 8.43
C ALA A 55 -6.87 -6.32 7.54
N THR A 56 -7.20 -6.47 6.26
CA THR A 56 -7.40 -5.33 5.34
C THR A 56 -8.60 -4.48 5.75
N LEU A 57 -9.70 -5.11 6.17
CA LEU A 57 -10.87 -4.40 6.73
C LEU A 57 -10.53 -3.69 8.05
N ALA A 58 -9.81 -4.35 8.96
CA ALA A 58 -9.36 -3.73 10.20
C ALA A 58 -8.48 -2.50 9.92
N MET A 59 -7.57 -2.61 8.94
CA MET A 59 -6.68 -1.50 8.55
C MET A 59 -7.45 -0.29 8.01
N VAL A 60 -8.50 -0.48 7.19
CA VAL A 60 -9.32 0.64 6.70
C VAL A 60 -10.17 1.27 7.80
N ILE A 61 -10.60 0.50 8.80
CA ILE A 61 -11.29 1.04 9.99
C ILE A 61 -10.33 1.93 10.80
N VAL A 62 -9.08 1.47 11.01
CA VAL A 62 -8.03 2.29 11.63
C VAL A 62 -7.77 3.55 10.81
N GLN A 63 -7.71 3.45 9.47
CA GLN A 63 -7.59 4.62 8.59
C GLN A 63 -8.72 5.62 8.77
N GLY A 64 -9.98 5.16 8.73
CA GLY A 64 -11.15 6.01 8.90
C GLY A 64 -11.17 6.69 10.26
N THR A 65 -10.77 5.96 11.30
CA THR A 65 -10.68 6.48 12.68
C THR A 65 -9.60 7.57 12.79
N LEU A 66 -8.39 7.31 12.31
CA LEU A 66 -7.31 8.30 12.27
C LEU A 66 -7.69 9.52 11.44
N GLY A 67 -8.40 9.31 10.31
CA GLY A 67 -8.93 10.37 9.47
C GLY A 67 -9.96 11.24 10.19
N GLY A 68 -10.88 10.64 10.96
CA GLY A 68 -11.83 11.37 11.79
C GLY A 68 -11.15 12.12 12.94
N MET A 69 -10.24 11.47 13.65
CA MET A 69 -9.46 12.08 14.72
C MET A 69 -8.62 13.27 14.24
N ARG A 70 -8.05 13.21 13.03
CA ARG A 70 -7.27 14.33 12.48
C ARG A 70 -8.12 15.60 12.37
N VAL A 71 -9.40 15.46 12.02
CA VAL A 71 -10.32 16.59 11.86
C VAL A 71 -10.76 17.11 13.23
N LEU A 72 -11.00 16.22 14.19
CA LEU A 72 -11.51 16.59 15.51
C LEU A 72 -10.43 17.16 16.44
N LEU A 73 -9.22 16.63 16.39
CA LEU A 73 -8.15 16.94 17.33
C LEU A 73 -7.15 17.97 16.80
N ASP A 74 -7.17 18.26 15.49
CA ASP A 74 -6.19 19.10 14.77
C ASP A 74 -4.72 18.77 15.14
N ALA A 75 -4.48 17.49 15.46
CA ALA A 75 -3.22 17.04 16.00
C ALA A 75 -2.29 16.61 14.87
N ARG A 76 -1.18 17.32 14.69
CA ARG A 76 -0.17 17.03 13.66
C ARG A 76 0.30 15.58 13.65
N GLN A 77 0.47 14.97 14.82
CA GLN A 77 0.90 13.57 14.95
C GLN A 77 -0.14 12.61 14.39
N VAL A 78 -1.44 12.89 14.60
CA VAL A 78 -2.53 12.12 14.02
C VAL A 78 -2.58 12.29 12.50
N ALA A 79 -2.36 13.51 12.00
CA ALA A 79 -2.26 13.75 10.56
C ALA A 79 -1.10 12.97 9.92
N MET A 80 0.08 12.95 10.55
CA MET A 80 1.21 12.14 10.11
C MET A 80 0.88 10.64 10.12
N LEU A 81 0.35 10.13 11.24
CA LEU A 81 -0.01 8.72 11.37
C LEU A 81 -1.03 8.29 10.32
N HIS A 82 -2.10 9.06 10.14
CA HIS A 82 -3.09 8.85 9.09
C HIS A 82 -2.45 8.81 7.69
N GLY A 83 -1.60 9.80 7.39
CA GLY A 83 -0.92 9.92 6.10
C GLY A 83 -0.02 8.72 5.76
N ILE A 84 0.73 8.20 6.74
CA ILE A 84 1.64 7.07 6.50
C ILE A 84 0.95 5.71 6.41
N THR A 85 -0.23 5.60 7.02
CA THR A 85 -0.97 4.34 7.11
C THR A 85 -1.92 4.13 5.92
N GLY A 86 -2.29 5.18 5.19
CA GLY A 86 -3.06 5.08 3.94
C GLY A 86 -2.39 4.23 2.85
N PRO A 87 -1.11 4.46 2.51
CA PRO A 87 -0.37 3.62 1.57
C PRO A 87 -0.22 2.15 2.00
N VAL A 88 -0.17 1.87 3.31
CA VAL A 88 -0.19 0.50 3.84
C VAL A 88 -1.51 -0.18 3.50
N PHE A 89 -2.65 0.49 3.77
CA PHE A 89 -3.96 -0.01 3.37
C PHE A 89 -4.05 -0.25 1.86
N PHE A 90 -3.59 0.70 1.05
CA PHE A 90 -3.60 0.56 -0.42
C PHE A 90 -2.78 -0.65 -0.90
N ALA A 91 -1.59 -0.86 -0.31
CA ALA A 91 -0.77 -2.04 -0.61
C ALA A 91 -1.48 -3.35 -0.21
N MET A 92 -2.16 -3.39 0.94
CA MET A 92 -2.94 -4.56 1.36
C MET A 92 -4.12 -4.83 0.42
N ALA A 93 -4.86 -3.80 0.01
CA ALA A 93 -5.95 -3.93 -0.96
C ALA A 93 -5.45 -4.45 -2.33
N THR A 94 -4.30 -3.93 -2.78
CA THR A 94 -3.64 -4.41 -4.01
C THR A 94 -3.20 -5.87 -3.88
N ALA A 95 -2.60 -6.24 -2.74
CA ALA A 95 -2.20 -7.62 -2.47
C ALA A 95 -3.42 -8.57 -2.44
N MET A 96 -4.54 -8.16 -1.86
CA MET A 96 -5.79 -8.91 -1.91
C MET A 96 -6.22 -9.18 -3.35
N ALA A 97 -6.25 -8.15 -4.20
CA ALA A 97 -6.62 -8.31 -5.61
C ALA A 97 -5.69 -9.31 -6.33
N VAL A 98 -4.39 -9.28 -6.04
CA VAL A 98 -3.42 -10.26 -6.58
C VAL A 98 -3.70 -11.66 -6.04
N PHE A 99 -3.87 -11.84 -4.73
CA PHE A 99 -4.07 -13.15 -4.11
C PHE A 99 -5.36 -13.85 -4.54
N THR A 100 -6.40 -13.07 -4.86
CA THR A 100 -7.67 -13.59 -5.37
C THR A 100 -7.67 -13.78 -6.88
N SER A 101 -6.69 -13.25 -7.61
CA SER A 101 -6.62 -13.32 -9.08
C SER A 101 -6.52 -14.76 -9.61
N PRO A 102 -7.06 -15.05 -10.82
CA PRO A 102 -6.92 -16.37 -11.45
C PRO A 102 -5.46 -16.80 -11.64
N LEU A 103 -4.59 -15.85 -12.02
CA LEU A 103 -3.16 -16.11 -12.25
C LEU A 103 -2.47 -16.64 -10.99
N TRP A 104 -2.72 -16.01 -9.84
CA TRP A 104 -2.16 -16.44 -8.56
C TRP A 104 -2.66 -17.81 -8.13
N ARG A 105 -3.93 -18.14 -8.43
CA ARG A 105 -4.50 -19.46 -8.14
C ARG A 105 -3.88 -20.56 -9.02
N GLN A 106 -3.69 -20.30 -10.32
CA GLN A 106 -3.10 -21.25 -11.27
C GLN A 106 -1.61 -21.54 -11.00
N GLN A 107 -0.82 -20.54 -10.59
CA GLN A 107 0.59 -20.78 -10.31
C GLN A 107 0.83 -21.64 -9.07
N ARG A 108 -0.08 -21.61 -8.08
CA ARG A 108 0.02 -22.49 -6.91
C ARG A 108 -0.28 -23.95 -7.25
N SER A 109 -1.21 -24.23 -8.17
CA SER A 109 -1.48 -25.62 -8.59
C SER A 109 -0.28 -26.24 -9.32
N VAL A 110 0.45 -25.44 -10.11
CA VAL A 110 1.67 -25.90 -10.79
C VAL A 110 2.84 -26.10 -9.80
N ALA A 111 2.95 -25.27 -8.75
CA ALA A 111 4.00 -25.40 -7.74
C ALA A 111 3.83 -26.61 -6.80
N SER A 112 2.59 -27.07 -6.57
CA SER A 112 2.31 -28.28 -5.78
C SER A 112 2.67 -29.59 -6.50
N ASP A 113 2.82 -29.57 -7.82
CA ASP A 113 3.11 -30.77 -8.63
C ASP A 113 4.63 -31.10 -8.73
N GLY A 114 5.48 -30.45 -7.93
CA GLY A 114 6.85 -30.91 -7.66
C GLY A 114 7.88 -30.75 -8.79
N VAL A 115 7.51 -30.23 -9.97
CA VAL A 115 8.42 -30.14 -11.13
C VAL A 115 9.00 -28.74 -11.31
N VAL A 116 9.89 -28.25 -10.43
CA VAL A 116 10.93 -27.26 -10.84
C VAL A 116 12.22 -27.38 -10.01
N MET A 117 13.25 -27.87 -10.70
CA MET A 117 14.68 -27.99 -10.34
C MET A 117 15.30 -26.79 -9.56
N GLY A 118 16.22 -27.12 -8.64
CA GLY A 118 16.84 -26.24 -7.62
C GLY A 118 17.52 -24.92 -8.05
N ARG A 119 17.65 -24.60 -9.34
CA ARG A 119 18.06 -23.25 -9.79
C ARG A 119 16.93 -22.22 -9.74
N GLY A 120 15.67 -22.66 -9.85
CA GLY A 120 14.50 -21.77 -9.76
C GLY A 120 14.25 -21.26 -8.33
N ILE A 121 14.50 -22.12 -7.33
CA ILE A 121 14.25 -21.83 -5.91
C ILE A 121 15.17 -20.72 -5.40
N LEU A 122 16.48 -20.81 -5.66
CA LEU A 122 17.45 -19.77 -5.27
C LEU A 122 17.18 -18.41 -5.95
N GLY A 123 16.65 -18.43 -7.18
CA GLY A 123 16.24 -17.23 -7.90
C GLY A 123 14.99 -16.58 -7.28
N ALA A 124 14.02 -17.40 -6.88
CA ALA A 124 12.78 -16.98 -6.25
C ALA A 124 12.99 -16.41 -4.84
N GLU A 125 13.82 -17.04 -4.00
CA GLU A 125 14.13 -16.54 -2.65
C GLU A 125 14.82 -15.17 -2.70
N ARG A 126 15.79 -15.00 -3.61
CA ARG A 126 16.47 -13.72 -3.77
C ARG A 126 15.52 -12.63 -4.26
N LEU A 127 14.62 -12.97 -5.19
CA LEU A 127 13.61 -12.03 -5.67
C LEU A 127 12.63 -11.64 -4.56
N HIS A 128 12.17 -12.62 -3.78
CA HIS A 128 11.31 -12.39 -2.62
C HIS A 128 11.97 -11.47 -1.60
N ARG A 129 13.23 -11.75 -1.25
CA ARG A 129 14.03 -10.91 -0.34
C ARG A 129 14.19 -9.48 -0.86
N LEU A 130 14.51 -9.30 -2.14
CA LEU A 130 14.60 -7.96 -2.75
C LEU A 130 13.24 -7.25 -2.73
N GLY A 131 12.15 -7.96 -3.01
CA GLY A 131 10.79 -7.42 -2.92
C GLY A 131 10.46 -6.91 -1.51
N LEU A 132 10.73 -7.73 -0.47
CA LEU A 132 10.51 -7.35 0.92
C LEU A 132 11.36 -6.14 1.35
N LEU A 133 12.63 -6.11 0.96
CA LEU A 133 13.52 -4.98 1.23
C LEU A 133 13.05 -3.71 0.50
N THR A 134 12.59 -3.80 -0.74
CA THR A 134 12.01 -2.65 -1.46
C THR A 134 10.79 -2.11 -0.71
N VAL A 135 9.89 -2.97 -0.24
CA VAL A 135 8.72 -2.54 0.56
C VAL A 135 9.15 -1.85 1.84
N LEU A 136 10.13 -2.41 2.57
CA LEU A 136 10.66 -1.81 3.79
C LEU A 136 11.27 -0.42 3.52
N PHE A 137 12.14 -0.31 2.52
CA PHE A 137 12.78 0.95 2.14
C PHE A 137 11.78 1.99 1.65
N ALA A 138 10.77 1.58 0.88
CA ALA A 138 9.67 2.45 0.47
C ALA A 138 8.89 2.97 1.68
N TYR A 139 8.62 2.12 2.67
CA TYR A 139 7.93 2.54 3.88
C TYR A 139 8.77 3.49 4.75
N ILE A 140 10.06 3.22 4.92
CA ILE A 140 10.97 4.15 5.62
C ILE A 140 11.01 5.50 4.91
N GLN A 141 11.13 5.50 3.57
CA GLN A 141 11.11 6.72 2.77
C GLN A 141 9.84 7.53 2.97
N LEU A 142 8.69 6.85 3.04
CA LEU A 142 7.38 7.43 3.28
C LEU A 142 7.32 8.09 4.66
N VAL A 143 7.78 7.41 5.71
CA VAL A 143 7.86 7.97 7.07
C VAL A 143 8.75 9.20 7.11
N LEU A 144 9.94 9.15 6.50
CA LEU A 144 10.85 10.30 6.43
C LEU A 144 10.21 11.48 5.68
N GLY A 145 9.49 11.22 4.58
CA GLY A 145 8.76 12.24 3.83
C GLY A 145 7.63 12.88 4.64
N ALA A 146 6.90 12.08 5.43
CA ALA A 146 5.87 12.59 6.33
C ALA A 146 6.46 13.49 7.42
N GLN A 147 7.62 13.14 7.98
CA GLN A 147 8.31 13.99 8.96
C GLN A 147 8.71 15.34 8.37
N LEU A 148 9.23 15.37 7.13
CA LEU A 148 9.56 16.60 6.43
C LEU A 148 8.32 17.45 6.15
N ARG A 149 7.26 16.84 5.60
CA ARG A 149 6.02 17.56 5.25
C ARG A 149 5.36 18.20 6.45
N HIS A 150 5.49 17.57 7.62
CA HIS A 150 4.86 18.05 8.83
C HIS A 150 5.83 18.74 9.78
N VAL A 151 7.06 19.14 9.40
CA VAL A 151 8.03 19.73 10.34
C VAL A 151 7.43 20.84 11.23
N PRO A 152 7.79 20.91 12.54
CA PRO A 152 7.30 21.97 13.42
C PRO A 152 7.71 23.36 12.90
N VAL A 153 6.85 24.36 13.07
CA VAL A 153 7.15 25.74 12.64
C VAL A 153 8.34 26.33 13.42
N ASP A 154 8.55 25.87 14.66
CA ASP A 154 9.67 26.22 15.54
C ASP A 154 10.91 25.32 15.38
N ALA A 155 10.93 24.45 14.36
CA ALA A 155 12.07 23.60 14.10
C ALA A 155 13.31 24.41 13.72
N SER A 156 14.47 24.04 14.27
CA SER A 156 15.72 24.68 13.89
C SER A 156 16.10 24.30 12.45
N PRO A 157 16.75 25.18 11.69
CA PRO A 157 17.24 24.87 10.34
C PRO A 157 18.13 23.61 10.30
N SER A 158 18.93 23.40 11.35
CA SER A 158 19.76 22.20 11.49
C SER A 158 18.94 20.91 11.57
N ARG A 159 17.84 20.89 12.33
CA ARG A 159 16.95 19.72 12.45
C ARG A 159 16.26 19.41 11.12
N PHE A 160 15.80 20.45 10.42
CA PHE A 160 15.23 20.30 9.08
C PHE A 160 16.25 19.74 8.09
N ASN A 161 17.46 20.29 8.04
CA ASN A 161 18.52 19.83 7.15
C ASN A 161 18.89 18.37 7.39
N VAL A 162 18.99 17.95 8.66
CA VAL A 162 19.26 16.53 9.00
C VAL A 162 18.13 15.63 8.48
N ALA A 163 16.87 15.98 8.73
CA ALA A 163 15.72 15.21 8.22
C ALA A 163 15.72 15.14 6.68
N LEU A 164 16.08 16.25 6.02
CA LEU A 164 16.19 16.32 4.56
C LEU A 164 17.29 15.40 4.03
N MET A 165 18.47 15.41 4.65
CA MET A 165 19.57 14.54 4.26
C MET A 165 19.20 13.06 4.42
N PHE A 166 18.53 12.68 5.51
CA PHE A 166 18.04 11.31 5.67
C PHE A 166 17.02 10.93 4.58
N HIS A 167 16.08 11.82 4.25
CA HIS A 167 15.10 11.57 3.21
C HIS A 167 15.72 11.44 1.81
N LEU A 168 16.71 12.28 1.47
CA LEU A 168 17.40 12.21 0.19
C LEU A 168 18.32 10.98 0.10
N GLY A 169 19.04 10.66 1.18
CA GLY A 169 19.89 9.47 1.24
C GLY A 169 19.08 8.19 1.10
N MET A 170 17.95 8.09 1.81
CA MET A 170 17.05 6.95 1.70
C MET A 170 16.35 6.90 0.34
N ALA A 171 16.01 8.05 -0.28
CA ALA A 171 15.50 8.08 -1.66
C ALA A 171 16.50 7.46 -2.64
N PHE A 172 17.78 7.80 -2.53
CA PHE A 172 18.83 7.24 -3.36
C PHE A 172 18.96 5.73 -3.17
N VAL A 173 19.03 5.26 -1.92
CA VAL A 173 19.09 3.83 -1.60
C VAL A 173 17.87 3.09 -2.16
N LEU A 174 16.67 3.63 -1.98
CA LEU A 174 15.43 3.06 -2.52
C LEU A 174 15.46 2.99 -4.06
N ALA A 175 15.89 4.06 -4.74
CA ALA A 175 15.96 4.10 -6.20
C ALA A 175 16.93 3.04 -6.74
N VAL A 176 18.11 2.91 -6.14
CA VAL A 176 19.06 1.82 -6.48
C VAL A 176 18.43 0.46 -6.23
N HIS A 177 17.73 0.27 -5.11
CA HIS A 177 17.12 -1.01 -4.78
C HIS A 177 16.01 -1.40 -5.76
N VAL A 178 15.17 -0.45 -6.16
CA VAL A 178 14.14 -0.63 -7.20
C VAL A 178 14.77 -1.00 -8.53
N LEU A 179 15.86 -0.33 -8.93
CA LEU A 179 16.59 -0.67 -10.16
C LEU A 179 17.15 -2.10 -10.12
N LEU A 180 17.76 -2.50 -9.00
CA LEU A 180 18.27 -3.87 -8.82
C LEU A 180 17.15 -4.93 -8.88
N LEU A 181 16.02 -4.64 -8.25
CA LEU A 181 14.83 -5.50 -8.31
C LEU A 181 14.32 -5.60 -9.75
N ALA A 182 14.17 -4.48 -10.46
CA ALA A 182 13.72 -4.45 -11.84
C ALA A 182 14.66 -5.25 -12.76
N ILE A 183 15.97 -4.99 -12.71
CA ILE A 183 16.98 -5.75 -13.46
C ILE A 183 16.85 -7.25 -13.16
N ARG A 184 16.65 -7.62 -11.90
CA ARG A 184 16.52 -9.02 -11.52
C ARG A 184 15.25 -9.65 -12.10
N VAL A 185 14.10 -8.99 -12.00
CA VAL A 185 12.83 -9.44 -12.61
C VAL A 185 13.01 -9.63 -14.10
N TYR A 186 13.60 -8.65 -14.79
CA TYR A 186 13.85 -8.72 -16.23
C TYR A 186 14.79 -9.86 -16.63
N ARG A 187 15.76 -10.23 -15.80
CA ARG A 187 16.73 -11.31 -16.09
C ARG A 187 16.21 -12.72 -15.76
N LEU A 188 15.07 -12.85 -15.08
CA LEU A 188 14.48 -14.16 -14.82
C LEU A 188 13.69 -14.63 -16.05
N PRO A 189 13.86 -15.89 -16.50
CA PRO A 189 13.01 -16.46 -17.54
C PRO A 189 11.56 -16.43 -17.08
N SER A 190 10.65 -15.84 -17.87
CA SER A 190 9.23 -15.86 -17.53
C SER A 190 8.67 -17.27 -17.76
N PRO A 191 8.13 -17.95 -16.74
CA PRO A 191 7.40 -19.20 -16.94
C PRO A 191 6.08 -18.95 -17.68
N ILE A 192 5.53 -17.72 -17.62
CA ILE A 192 4.31 -17.30 -18.29
C ILE A 192 4.64 -16.93 -19.74
N SER A 193 4.07 -17.66 -20.71
CA SER A 193 4.25 -17.44 -22.15
C SER A 193 3.87 -16.02 -22.57
N ALA A 194 2.81 -15.43 -22.00
CA ALA A 194 2.38 -14.06 -22.26
C ALA A 194 3.37 -12.97 -21.78
N LEU A 195 4.33 -13.33 -20.92
CA LEU A 195 5.38 -12.44 -20.41
C LEU A 195 6.77 -12.87 -20.90
N ARG A 196 6.86 -13.85 -21.82
CA ARG A 196 8.13 -14.16 -22.49
C ARG A 196 8.45 -13.05 -23.46
N ARG A 197 9.73 -12.66 -23.47
CA ARG A 197 10.25 -11.73 -24.45
C ARG A 197 10.10 -12.35 -25.85
N PRO A 198 9.81 -11.56 -26.90
CA PRO A 198 10.00 -12.02 -28.28
C PRO A 198 11.45 -12.44 -28.53
#